data_AF-A0AAV9XS57-F1
#
_entry.id   AF-A0AAV9XS57-F1
#
_cell.length_a   1.000
_cell.length_b   1.000
_cell.length_c   1.000
_cell.angle_alpha   90.00
_cell.angle_beta   90.00
_cell.angle_gamma   90.00
#
_symmetry.space_group_name_H-M   'P 1'
#
loop_
_entity.id
_entity.type
_entity.pdbx_description
1 polymer ?
#
loop_
_entity_poly.entity_id
_entity_poly.type
_entity_poly.pdbx_seq_one_letter_code
_entity_poly.pdbx_strand_id
1 'polypeptide(L)'
;MSFGRPPGQLTFNPTPPERGSFPLDHDGECQPVMKDYLTCLKKVRGNNDPECRLLAKAYLKCRMDHNLMAKDSFRNLGFQDKDAKPTEKS
;
A
#
# COMPACT_ATOMS: atom_id res chain seq x y z
N MET A 1 43.54 -5.91 30.46
CA MET A 1 42.38 -5.30 31.14
C MET A 1 41.67 -4.38 30.15
N SER A 2 40.35 -4.31 30.27
CA SER A 2 39.35 -3.83 29.30
C SER A 2 39.55 -2.40 28.76
N PHE A 3 39.56 -2.22 27.44
CA PHE A 3 39.32 -0.94 26.78
C PHE A 3 37.81 -0.79 26.54
N GLY A 4 37.13 0.15 27.20
CA GLY A 4 35.66 0.20 27.10
C GLY A 4 35.01 1.51 27.54
N ARG A 5 34.70 2.33 26.52
CA ARG A 5 33.57 3.29 26.39
C ARG A 5 33.63 4.64 27.12
N PRO A 6 33.50 5.78 26.40
CA PRO A 6 33.23 7.07 27.00
C PRO A 6 31.74 7.18 27.42
N PRO A 7 31.42 8.01 28.44
CA PRO A 7 30.06 8.24 28.89
C PRO A 7 29.37 9.27 27.97
N GLY A 8 28.10 9.04 27.63
CA GLY A 8 27.28 10.10 27.02
C GLY A 8 26.51 9.76 25.76
N GLN A 9 26.32 8.47 25.41
CA GLN A 9 25.21 8.13 24.51
C GLN A 9 23.90 8.37 25.26
N LEU A 10 23.34 9.57 25.08
CA LEU A 10 21.92 9.83 25.27
C LEU A 10 21.17 8.76 24.46
N THR A 11 20.68 7.73 25.15
CA THR A 11 19.62 6.86 24.63
C THR A 11 18.38 7.73 24.49
N PHE A 12 18.34 8.49 23.40
CA PHE A 12 17.09 8.97 22.86
C PHE A 12 16.36 7.71 22.40
N ASN A 13 15.48 7.18 23.25
CA ASN A 13 14.40 6.35 22.76
C ASN A 13 13.51 7.34 22.01
N PRO A 14 13.55 7.44 20.67
CA PRO A 14 12.50 8.16 19.99
C PRO A 14 11.20 7.46 20.42
N THR A 15 10.35 8.15 21.17
CA THR A 15 8.94 7.80 21.21
C THR A 15 8.55 7.64 19.75
N PRO A 16 8.13 6.44 19.30
CA PRO A 16 7.98 6.14 17.90
C PRO A 16 7.09 7.22 17.29
N PRO A 17 7.62 8.06 16.38
CA PRO A 17 6.89 9.23 15.94
C PRO A 17 5.99 8.75 14.83
N GLU A 18 4.73 8.37 15.12
CA GLU A 18 3.67 8.23 14.10
C GLU A 18 4.14 7.43 12.85
N ARG A 19 5.10 6.51 13.02
CA ARG A 19 5.97 6.05 11.93
C ARG A 19 5.40 4.74 11.42
N GLY A 20 4.29 4.80 10.69
CA GLY A 20 3.71 3.56 10.17
C GLY A 20 2.54 3.62 9.21
N SER A 21 1.81 4.72 9.10
CA SER A 21 0.93 4.96 7.97
C SER A 21 1.48 6.17 7.25
N PHE A 22 1.87 5.97 6.00
CA PHE A 22 2.24 7.07 5.10
C PHE A 22 1.21 8.20 5.29
N PRO A 23 1.60 9.47 5.44
CA PRO A 23 0.67 10.61 5.57
C PRO A 23 -0.32 10.80 4.37
N LEU A 24 -0.36 9.83 3.43
CA LEU A 24 -1.38 9.63 2.40
C LEU A 24 -2.59 8.79 2.85
N ASP A 25 -2.62 8.24 4.06
CA ASP A 25 -3.75 7.44 4.56
C ASP A 25 -4.33 8.14 5.79
N HIS A 26 -5.12 9.18 5.53
CA HIS A 26 -5.64 10.10 6.56
C HIS A 26 -6.62 9.42 7.52
N ASP A 27 -7.32 8.36 7.08
CA ASP A 27 -8.37 7.70 7.85
C ASP A 27 -8.48 6.17 7.65
N GLY A 28 -7.61 5.53 6.85
CA GLY A 28 -7.72 4.07 6.65
C GLY A 28 -8.89 3.65 5.75
N GLU A 29 -9.52 4.56 5.01
CA GLU A 29 -10.72 4.30 4.19
C GLU A 29 -10.53 3.14 3.19
N CYS A 30 -9.33 3.03 2.61
CA CYS A 30 -9.00 1.97 1.64
C CYS A 30 -8.29 0.76 2.28
N GLN A 31 -8.10 0.76 3.60
CA GLN A 31 -7.46 -0.32 4.37
C GLN A 31 -8.18 -1.69 4.27
N PRO A 32 -9.53 -1.81 4.21
CA PRO A 32 -10.16 -3.14 4.08
C PRO A 32 -9.75 -3.84 2.77
N VAL A 33 -9.80 -3.11 1.64
CA VAL A 33 -9.41 -3.66 0.33
C VAL A 33 -7.92 -3.99 0.28
N MET A 34 -7.08 -3.21 0.97
CA MET A 34 -5.66 -3.52 1.12
C MET A 34 -5.43 -4.84 1.85
N LYS A 35 -6.18 -5.10 2.94
CA LYS A 35 -6.07 -6.36 3.71
C LYS A 35 -6.48 -7.55 2.86
N ASP A 36 -7.53 -7.42 2.06
CA ASP A 36 -7.94 -8.47 1.12
C ASP A 36 -6.87 -8.75 0.07
N TYR A 37 -6.30 -7.70 -0.53
CA TYR A 37 -5.21 -7.84 -1.49
C TYR A 37 -3.98 -8.55 -0.88
N LEU A 38 -3.55 -8.13 0.31
CA LEU A 38 -2.43 -8.76 1.01
C LEU A 38 -2.73 -10.22 1.39
N THR A 39 -3.98 -10.51 1.76
CA THR A 39 -4.42 -11.87 2.05
C THR A 39 -4.38 -12.73 0.79
N CYS A 40 -4.81 -12.18 -0.34
CA CYS A 40 -4.74 -12.85 -1.64
C CYS A 40 -3.29 -13.15 -2.02
N LEU A 41 -2.38 -12.17 -1.95
CA LEU A 41 -0.96 -12.36 -2.23
C LEU A 41 -0.34 -13.46 -1.38
N LYS A 42 -0.70 -13.53 -0.09
CA LYS A 42 -0.26 -14.59 0.82
C LYS A 42 -0.80 -15.96 0.40
N LYS A 43 -2.09 -16.05 0.03
CA LYS A 43 -2.72 -17.30 -0.44
C LYS A 43 -2.02 -17.84 -1.69
N VAL A 44 -1.75 -16.98 -2.67
CA VAL A 44 -1.15 -17.37 -3.96
C VAL A 44 0.38 -17.44 -3.90
N ARG A 45 0.99 -17.26 -2.72
CA ARG A 45 2.45 -17.26 -2.49
C ARG A 45 3.21 -16.30 -3.43
N GLY A 46 2.62 -15.14 -3.70
CA GLY A 46 3.21 -14.15 -4.61
C GLY A 46 3.10 -14.49 -6.09
N ASN A 47 2.33 -15.52 -6.47
CA ASN A 47 1.97 -15.74 -7.88
C ASN A 47 1.07 -14.62 -8.41
N ASN A 48 1.16 -14.37 -9.72
CA ASN A 48 0.38 -13.32 -10.39
C ASN A 48 -1.04 -13.81 -10.70
N ASP A 49 -1.84 -14.00 -9.65
CA ASP A 49 -3.21 -14.46 -9.77
C ASP A 49 -4.15 -13.32 -10.22
N PRO A 50 -5.05 -13.57 -11.18
CA PRO A 50 -6.01 -12.56 -11.64
C PRO A 50 -6.91 -12.04 -10.51
N GLU A 51 -7.26 -12.87 -9.51
CA GLU A 51 -8.08 -12.45 -8.37
C GLU A 51 -7.39 -11.36 -7.55
N CYS A 52 -6.09 -11.55 -7.25
CA CYS A 52 -5.30 -10.56 -6.51
C CYS A 52 -5.12 -9.28 -7.32
N ARG A 53 -5.07 -9.39 -8.66
CA ARG A 53 -4.97 -8.25 -9.56
C ARG A 53 -6.24 -7.40 -9.54
N LEU A 54 -7.42 -8.01 -9.45
CA LEU A 54 -8.69 -7.29 -9.29
C LEU A 54 -8.73 -6.52 -7.95
N LEU A 55 -8.27 -7.16 -6.86
CA LEU A 55 -8.17 -6.51 -5.54
C LEU A 55 -7.20 -5.33 -5.54
N ALA A 56 -6.05 -5.47 -6.21
CA ALA A 56 -5.09 -4.38 -6.37
C ALA A 56 -5.66 -3.20 -7.17
N LYS A 57 -6.42 -3.48 -8.23
CA LYS A 57 -7.11 -2.46 -9.04
C LYS A 57 -8.15 -1.69 -8.20
N ALA A 58 -8.94 -2.41 -7.40
CA ALA A 58 -9.92 -1.81 -6.49
C ALA A 58 -9.26 -0.94 -5.41
N TYR A 59 -8.15 -1.41 -4.83
CA TYR A 59 -7.39 -0.64 -3.84
C TYR A 59 -6.85 0.68 -4.41
N LEU A 60 -6.23 0.63 -5.58
CA LEU A 60 -5.71 1.85 -6.24
C LEU A 60 -6.83 2.79 -6.66
N LYS A 61 -7.96 2.25 -7.12
CA LYS A 61 -9.15 3.05 -7.43
C LYS A 61 -9.64 3.81 -6.21
N CYS A 62 -9.77 3.14 -5.07
CA CYS A 62 -10.17 3.78 -3.81
C CYS A 62 -9.23 4.94 -3.45
N ARG A 63 -7.91 4.76 -3.59
CA ARG A 63 -6.95 5.84 -3.33
C ARG A 63 -7.10 7.02 -4.29
N MET A 64 -7.41 6.78 -5.56
CA MET A 64 -7.66 7.84 -6.54
C MET A 64 -8.99 8.59 -6.31
N ASP A 65 -10.04 7.87 -5.90
CA ASP A 65 -11.35 8.47 -5.59
C ASP A 65 -11.28 9.37 -4.34
N HIS A 66 -10.53 8.95 -3.32
CA HIS A 66 -10.34 9.72 -2.08
C HIS A 66 -9.22 10.77 -2.17
N ASN A 67 -8.68 11.03 -3.37
CA ASN A 67 -7.54 11.94 -3.60
C ASN A 67 -6.30 11.61 -2.74
N LEU A 68 -6.15 10.36 -2.32
CA LEU A 68 -4.98 9.82 -1.61
C LEU A 68 -3.83 9.47 -2.56
N MET A 69 -4.08 9.52 -3.88
CA MET A 69 -3.08 9.33 -4.93
C MET A 69 -3.46 10.19 -6.15
N ALA A 70 -2.47 10.62 -6.93
CA ALA A 70 -2.70 11.23 -8.23
C ALA A 70 -3.49 10.27 -9.13
N LYS A 71 -4.49 10.80 -9.84
CA LYS A 71 -5.29 10.04 -10.79
C LYS A 71 -4.40 9.69 -11.99
N ASP A 72 -4.07 8.41 -12.10
CA ASP A 72 -3.33 7.88 -13.24
C ASP A 72 -4.15 6.78 -13.94
N SER A 73 -3.77 6.46 -15.16
CA SER A 73 -4.42 5.40 -15.92
C SER A 73 -3.98 4.02 -15.43
N PHE A 74 -4.94 3.09 -15.32
CA PHE A 74 -4.66 1.71 -14.91
C PHE A 74 -3.58 1.03 -15.77
N ARG A 75 -3.48 1.43 -17.05
CA ARG A 75 -2.46 0.94 -17.98
C ARG A 75 -1.04 1.29 -17.53
N ASN A 76 -0.82 2.51 -17.05
CA ASN A 76 0.47 2.97 -16.52
C ASN A 76 0.80 2.31 -15.17
N LEU A 77 -0.23 1.95 -14.40
CA LEU A 77 -0.12 1.23 -13.13
C LEU A 77 0.10 -0.29 -13.32
N GLY A 78 0.34 -0.77 -14.54
CA GLY A 78 0.61 -2.19 -14.83
C GLY A 78 -0.64 -3.08 -14.93
N PHE A 79 -1.83 -2.49 -14.89
CA PHE A 79 -3.09 -3.16 -15.23
C PHE A 79 -3.34 -2.97 -16.72
N GLN A 80 -2.62 -3.76 -17.50
CA GLN A 80 -2.96 -3.95 -18.90
C GLN A 80 -4.13 -4.91 -18.93
N ASP A 81 -5.35 -4.36 -18.80
CA ASP A 81 -6.56 -5.11 -19.11
C ASP A 81 -6.45 -5.53 -20.58
N LYS A 82 -6.21 -6.83 -20.84
CA LYS A 82 -6.38 -7.37 -22.19
C LYS A 82 -7.87 -7.39 -22.60
N ASP A 83 -8.79 -7.08 -21.67
CA ASP A 83 -10.23 -7.26 -21.83
C ASP A 83 -11.10 -6.17 -21.14
N ALA A 84 -10.60 -4.94 -20.93
CA ALA A 84 -11.46 -3.86 -20.42
C ALA A 84 -12.16 -3.13 -21.57
N LYS A 85 -13.36 -3.59 -21.91
CA LYS A 85 -14.35 -2.70 -22.53
C LYS A 85 -14.65 -1.57 -21.53
N PRO A 86 -14.69 -0.30 -21.96
CA PRO A 86 -15.00 0.82 -21.10
C PRO A 86 -16.43 0.65 -20.59
N THR A 87 -16.61 0.40 -19.31
CA THR A 87 -17.90 0.62 -18.66
C THR A 87 -18.00 2.11 -18.37
N GLU A 88 -18.41 2.81 -19.43
CA GLU A 88 -19.10 4.09 -19.41
C GLU A 88 -20.16 4.06 -18.31
N LYS A 89 -20.03 4.93 -17.29
CA LYS A 89 -21.12 5.23 -16.39
C LYS A 89 -22.16 6.03 -17.20
N SER A 90 -23.30 5.42 -17.48
CA SER A 90 -24.51 6.07 -17.97
C SER A 90 -25.20 6.89 -16.88
#